data_AF-A0A453RVD4-F1
#
_entry.id   AF-A0A453RVD4-F1
#
_cell.length_a   1.000
_cell.length_b   1.000
_cell.length_c   1.000
_cell.angle_alpha   90.00
_cell.angle_beta   90.00
_cell.angle_gamma   90.00
#
_symmetry.space_group_name_H-M   'P 1'
#
loop_
_entity.id
_entity.type
_entity.pdbx_description
1 polymer ?
#
loop_
_entity_poly.entity_id
_entity_poly.type
_entity_poly.pdbx_seq_one_letter_code
_entity_poly.pdbx_strand_id
1 'polypeptide(L)' 'RLPFQRMTNVAASPRFRAYEAADFGFGKPGRVELVSMNHDGEMVLVGGRREGEVQASVSIDPAHMDAFKACILG' A
#
# COMPACT_ATOMS: atom_id res chain seq x y z
N ARG A 1 -22.85 -3.85 -14.07
CA ARG A 1 -21.61 -3.05 -14.00
C ARG A 1 -21.63 -2.28 -12.69
N LEU A 2 -20.55 -2.28 -11.90
CA LEU A 2 -20.50 -1.54 -10.64
C LEU A 2 -20.34 -0.02 -10.91
N PRO A 3 -20.96 0.86 -10.10
CA PRO A 3 -20.66 2.29 -10.12
C PRO A 3 -19.19 2.55 -9.86
N PHE A 4 -18.62 3.58 -10.48
CA PHE A 4 -17.19 3.91 -10.31
C PHE A 4 -16.82 4.15 -8.84
N GLN A 5 -17.71 4.79 -8.09
CA GLN A 5 -17.58 5.08 -6.66
C GLN A 5 -17.57 3.82 -5.78
N ARG A 6 -17.87 2.64 -6.35
CA ARG A 6 -17.81 1.35 -5.66
C ARG A 6 -16.68 0.46 -6.15
N MET A 7 -15.78 1.01 -6.96
CA MET A 7 -14.59 0.31 -7.43
C MET A 7 -13.38 0.71 -6.57
N THR A 8 -12.43 -0.21 -6.48
CA THR A 8 -11.13 0.02 -5.83
C THR A 8 -10.04 -0.22 -6.86
N ASN A 9 -9.02 0.65 -6.90
CA ASN A 9 -7.83 0.45 -7.70
C ASN A 9 -6.75 -0.26 -6.89
N VAL A 10 -6.03 -1.19 -7.53
CA VAL A 10 -4.81 -1.77 -6.98
C VAL A 10 -3.66 -1.43 -7.93
N ALA A 11 -2.74 -0.62 -7.46
CA ALA A 11 -1.55 -0.23 -8.19
C ALA A 11 -0.31 -1.03 -7.73
N ALA A 12 0.73 -0.99 -8.56
CA ALA A 12 2.01 -1.66 -8.34
C ALA A 12 1.89 -3.20 -8.21
N SER A 13 2.87 -3.83 -7.56
CA SER A 13 2.94 -5.28 -7.41
C SER A 13 3.78 -5.66 -6.20
N PRO A 14 3.42 -6.72 -5.45
CA PRO A 14 4.30 -7.32 -4.44
C PRO A 14 5.67 -7.76 -4.97
N ARG A 15 5.83 -7.87 -6.31
CA ARG A 15 7.12 -8.15 -6.95
C ARG A 15 8.04 -6.93 -7.00
N PHE A 16 7.54 -5.72 -6.75
CA PHE A 16 8.36 -4.52 -6.68
C PHE A 16 9.09 -4.48 -5.33
N ARG A 17 10.36 -4.87 -5.34
CA ARG A 17 11.21 -4.98 -4.15
C ARG A 17 11.84 -3.64 -3.78
N ALA A 18 11.00 -2.62 -3.51
CA ALA A 18 11.47 -1.25 -3.27
C ALA A 18 12.47 -1.14 -2.10
N TYR A 19 12.27 -1.91 -1.02
CA TYR A 19 13.19 -1.96 0.12
C TYR A 19 14.57 -2.54 -0.23
N GLU A 20 14.66 -3.47 -1.18
CA GLU A 20 15.93 -4.08 -1.59
C GLU A 20 16.62 -3.24 -2.66
N ALA A 21 15.86 -2.73 -3.63
CA ALA A 21 16.38 -1.91 -4.71
C ALA A 21 16.89 -0.53 -4.24
N ALA A 22 16.41 -0.04 -3.10
CA ALA A 22 16.78 1.26 -2.53
C ALA A 22 17.81 1.16 -1.40
N ASP A 23 18.59 0.07 -1.32
CA ASP A 23 19.79 0.05 -0.48
C ASP A 23 20.96 0.67 -1.27
N PHE A 24 21.25 1.94 -0.96
CA PHE A 24 22.33 2.70 -1.59
C PHE A 24 23.67 2.60 -0.82
N GLY A 25 23.81 1.62 0.08
CA GLY A 25 24.99 1.44 0.93
C GLY A 25 24.83 1.95 2.37
N PHE A 26 23.65 2.45 2.72
CA PHE A 26 23.28 2.87 4.08
C PHE A 26 22.32 1.89 4.77
N GLY A 27 22.03 0.76 4.12
CA GLY A 27 21.02 -0.19 4.54
C GLY A 27 19.65 0.10 3.90
N LYS A 28 18.77 -0.91 3.96
CA LYS A 28 17.39 -0.81 3.48
C LYS A 28 16.63 0.35 4.15
N PRO A 29 15.75 1.07 3.42
CA PRO A 29 14.96 2.15 3.98
C PRO A 29 14.08 1.66 5.15
N GLY A 30 13.76 2.58 6.07
CA GLY A 30 12.84 2.31 7.16
C GLY A 30 11.39 2.15 6.69
N ARG A 31 11.01 2.89 5.64
CA ARG A 31 9.69 2.85 5.01
C ARG A 31 9.77 3.30 3.55
N VAL A 32 8.93 2.73 2.70
CA VAL A 32 8.70 3.19 1.33
C VAL A 32 7.27 3.71 1.24
N GLU A 33 7.05 4.89 0.65
CA GLU A 33 5.70 5.39 0.38
C GLU A 33 5.62 5.94 -1.04
N LEU A 34 4.55 5.55 -1.74
CA LEU A 34 4.16 6.19 -3.00
C LEU A 34 3.16 7.27 -2.63
N VAL A 35 3.56 8.53 -2.73
CA VAL A 35 2.77 9.66 -2.20
C VAL A 35 1.75 10.22 -3.20
N SER A 36 1.89 9.91 -4.49
CA SER A 36 0.95 10.32 -5.54
C SER A 36 -0.18 9.31 -5.68
N MET A 37 -0.83 8.95 -4.57
CA MET A 37 -2.00 8.08 -4.60
C MET A 37 -3.23 8.86 -5.08
N ASN A 38 -4.10 8.17 -5.80
CA ASN A 38 -5.47 8.55 -6.04
C ASN A 38 -6.22 8.78 -4.69
N HIS A 39 -7.38 9.43 -4.79
CA HIS A 39 -8.29 9.64 -3.66
C HIS A 39 -8.84 8.30 -3.10
N ASP A 40 -9.86 8.38 -2.24
CA ASP A 40 -10.54 7.25 -1.62
C ASP A 40 -10.74 6.06 -2.57
N GLY A 41 -10.29 4.88 -2.16
CA GLY A 41 -10.44 3.64 -2.91
C GLY A 41 -9.21 3.20 -3.70
N GLU A 42 -8.00 3.67 -3.38
CA GLU A 42 -6.76 3.12 -3.93
C GLU A 42 -5.94 2.33 -2.90
N MET A 43 -5.38 1.21 -3.36
CA MET A 43 -4.35 0.45 -2.67
C MET A 43 -3.10 0.34 -3.54
N VAL A 44 -1.93 0.46 -2.93
CA VAL A 44 -0.63 0.23 -3.56
C VAL A 44 0.05 -0.94 -2.88
N LEU A 45 0.52 -1.91 -3.67
CA LEU A 45 1.24 -3.08 -3.17
C LEU A 45 2.71 -3.04 -3.57
N VAL A 46 3.60 -3.19 -2.59
CA VAL A 46 5.03 -3.41 -2.82
C VAL A 46 5.51 -4.60 -1.99
N GLY A 47 6.65 -5.19 -2.39
CA GLY A 47 7.32 -6.18 -1.56
C GLY A 47 7.66 -5.57 -0.20
N GLY A 48 7.38 -6.28 0.89
CA GLY A 48 7.64 -5.82 2.25
C GLY A 48 9.13 -5.76 2.58
N ARG A 49 9.43 -5.27 3.79
CA ARG A 49 10.81 -5.03 4.21
C ARG A 49 11.55 -6.33 4.51
N ARG A 50 10.85 -7.33 5.04
CA ARG A 50 11.38 -8.68 5.29
C ARG A 50 10.90 -9.67 4.23
N GLU A 51 11.59 -10.80 4.15
CA GLU A 51 11.20 -11.86 3.23
C GLU A 51 9.78 -12.36 3.51
N GLY A 52 9.02 -12.62 2.45
CA GLY A 52 7.62 -13.06 2.54
C GLY A 52 6.61 -11.95 2.87
N GLU A 53 7.06 -10.74 3.23
CA GLU A 53 6.15 -9.64 3.53
C GLU A 53 5.66 -8.92 2.27
N VAL A 54 4.51 -8.26 2.42
CA VAL A 54 3.93 -7.30 1.48
C VAL A 54 3.58 -6.05 2.28
N GLN A 55 3.94 -4.88 1.77
CA GLN A 55 3.38 -3.63 2.26
C GLN A 55 2.18 -3.25 1.40
N ALA A 56 1.05 -3.01 2.05
CA ALA A 56 -0.13 -2.41 1.44
C ALA A 56 -0.30 -0.98 1.99
N SER A 57 -0.15 0.02 1.12
CA SER A 57 -0.53 1.40 1.42
C SER A 57 -1.94 1.64 0.87
N VAL A 58 -2.82 2.25 1.67
CA VAL A 58 -4.22 2.50 1.28
C VAL A 58 -4.56 3.98 1.41
N SER A 59 -5.27 4.51 0.41
CA SER A 59 -5.88 5.84 0.42
C SER A 59 -7.38 5.63 0.64
N ILE A 60 -7.85 6.06 1.81
CA ILE A 60 -9.24 5.91 2.24
C ILE A 60 -9.71 7.19 2.90
N ASP A 61 -11.00 7.52 2.74
CA ASP A 61 -11.62 8.60 3.51
C ASP A 61 -11.36 8.42 5.01
N PRO A 62 -10.86 9.44 5.73
CA PRO A 62 -10.61 9.37 7.16
C PRO A 62 -11.80 8.87 7.98
N ALA A 63 -13.04 9.15 7.56
CA ALA A 63 -14.25 8.70 8.24
C ALA A 63 -14.41 7.16 8.27
N HIS A 64 -13.76 6.44 7.35
CA HIS A 64 -13.85 4.98 7.23
C HIS A 64 -12.63 4.24 7.76
N MET A 65 -11.55 4.95 8.12
CA MET A 65 -10.26 4.35 8.46
C MET A 65 -10.35 3.37 9.64
N ASP A 66 -11.12 3.68 10.68
CA ASP A 66 -11.21 2.82 11.86
C ASP A 66 -12.00 1.54 11.58
N ALA A 67 -13.08 1.64 10.80
CA ALA A 67 -13.81 0.47 10.32
C ALA A 67 -12.92 -0.40 9.42
N PHE A 68 -12.11 0.21 8.55
CA PHE A 68 -11.17 -0.50 7.70
C PHE A 68 -10.11 -1.24 8.52
N LYS A 69 -9.50 -0.59 9.53
CA LYS A 69 -8.53 -1.22 10.44
C LYS A 69 -9.13 -2.44 11.12
N ALA A 70 -10.37 -2.34 11.61
CA ALA A 70 -11.05 -3.47 12.27
C ALA A 70 -11.20 -4.70 11.35
N CYS A 71 -11.35 -4.50 10.04
CA CYS A 71 -11.45 -5.60 9.08
C CYS A 71 -10.10 -6.29 8.77
N ILE A 72 -8.98 -5.57 8.89
CA ILE A 72 -7.66 -6.04 8.44
C ILE A 72 -6.74 -6.44 9.60
N LEU A 73 -6.88 -5.77 10.74
CA LEU A 73 -6.04 -5.95 11.93
C LEU A 73 -6.72 -6.74 13.05
N GLY A 74 -7.91 -7.30 12.76
CA GLY A 74 -8.72 -8.07 13.71
C GLY A 74 -7.98 -9.23 14.37
#